data_AF-A0A443S4E7-F1
#
_entry.id   AF-A0A443S4E7-F1
#
_cell.length_a   1.000
_cell.length_b   1.000
_cell.length_c   1.000
_cell.angle_alpha   90.00
_cell.angle_beta   90.00
_cell.angle_gamma   90.00
#
_symmetry.space_group_name_H-M   'P 1'
#
loop_
_entity.id
_entity.type
_entity.pdbx_description
1 polymer ?
#
loop_
_entity_poly.entity_id
_entity_poly.type
_entity_poly.pdbx_seq_one_letter_code
_entity_poly.pdbx_strand_id
1 'polypeptide(L)'
;MSIRSGVIKGRNFGTSLAKCDVVIFVDSHCEFNEGWLPPLLSRIDEDRRRVVSLTIDVIDENTLQELPVTDELYGAFDWSYVFARFVLDHQPSVTTRILHLQSFSSVLLW
;
A
#
# COMPACT_ATOMS: atom_id res chain seq x y z
N MET A 1 21.98 -1.66 23.53
CA MET A 1 21.40 -2.63 22.57
C MET A 1 19.98 -2.20 22.25
N SER A 2 19.62 -2.02 20.97
CA SER A 2 18.21 -1.86 20.61
C SER A 2 17.55 -3.25 20.61
N ILE A 3 16.36 -3.35 21.20
CA ILE A 3 15.60 -4.60 21.30
C ILE A 3 14.71 -4.72 20.06
N ARG A 4 14.70 -5.89 19.40
CA ARG A 4 13.80 -6.18 18.27
C ARG A 4 12.35 -6.04 18.73
N SER A 5 11.69 -4.98 18.26
CA SER A 5 10.37 -4.55 18.75
C SER A 5 9.21 -4.84 17.79
N GLY A 6 9.51 -5.34 16.58
CA GLY A 6 8.52 -5.66 15.55
C GLY A 6 8.01 -4.43 14.78
N VAL A 7 7.32 -4.68 13.67
CA VAL A 7 6.88 -3.65 12.71
C VAL A 7 5.90 -2.65 13.33
N ILE A 8 4.97 -3.10 14.18
CA ILE A 8 3.96 -2.22 14.80
C ILE A 8 4.63 -1.17 15.69
N LYS A 9 5.49 -1.59 16.61
CA LYS A 9 6.21 -0.66 17.50
C LYS A 9 7.18 0.22 16.73
N GLY A 10 7.85 -0.33 15.70
CA GLY A 10 8.74 0.43 14.82
C GLY A 10 8.00 1.55 14.08
N ARG A 11 6.85 1.24 13.48
CA ARG A 11 5.98 2.21 12.79
C ARG A 11 5.49 3.30 13.75
N ASN A 12 4.94 2.92 14.92
CA ASN A 12 4.47 3.88 15.92
C ASN A 12 5.57 4.80 16.43
N PHE A 13 6.77 4.25 16.67
CA PHE A 13 7.93 5.05 17.08
C PHE A 13 8.31 6.05 15.99
N GLY A 14 8.42 5.62 14.74
CA GLY A 14 8.68 6.51 13.60
C GLY A 14 7.63 7.61 13.47
N THR A 15 6.35 7.26 13.56
CA THR A 15 5.24 8.23 13.52
C THR A 15 5.30 9.24 14.66
N SER A 16 5.70 8.83 15.87
CA SER A 16 5.82 9.75 17.02
C SER A 16 6.89 10.83 16.84
N LEU A 17 7.86 10.60 15.93
CA LEU A 17 8.93 11.55 15.61
C LEU A 17 8.65 12.34 14.33
N ALA A 18 7.65 11.96 13.55
CA ALA A 18 7.31 12.59 12.28
C ALA A 18 6.82 14.03 12.51
N LYS A 19 7.31 14.95 11.67
CA LYS A 19 6.92 16.38 11.70
C LYS A 19 6.04 16.79 10.51
N CYS A 20 5.77 15.85 9.61
CA CYS A 20 5.04 16.07 8.37
C CYS A 20 3.52 15.90 8.54
N ASP A 21 2.74 16.53 7.67
CA ASP A 21 1.27 16.49 7.71
C ASP A 21 0.67 15.14 7.26
N VAL A 22 1.48 14.36 6.54
CA VAL A 22 1.14 13.04 5.98
C VAL A 22 2.29 12.08 6.27
N VAL A 23 1.97 10.90 6.80
CA VAL A 23 2.93 9.81 7.03
C VAL A 23 2.67 8.70 6.02
N ILE A 24 3.72 8.23 5.35
CA ILE A 24 3.66 7.15 4.37
C ILE A 24 4.47 5.98 4.92
N PHE A 25 3.84 4.81 4.98
CA PHE A 25 4.51 3.57 5.37
C PHE A 25 4.88 2.80 4.12
N VAL A 26 6.15 2.45 4.01
CA VAL A 26 6.71 1.66 2.91
C VAL A 26 7.59 0.57 3.50
N ASP A 27 7.66 -0.57 2.81
CA ASP A 27 8.57 -1.62 3.19
C ASP A 27 9.97 -1.33 2.67
N SER A 28 10.98 -1.98 3.26
CA SER A 28 12.39 -1.74 2.94
C SER A 28 12.83 -2.23 1.56
N HIS A 29 11.92 -2.89 0.83
CA HIS A 29 12.16 -3.62 -0.42
C HIS A 29 11.08 -3.27 -1.46
N CYS A 30 10.67 -2.00 -1.49
CA CYS A 30 9.78 -1.45 -2.52
C CYS A 30 10.57 -0.60 -3.51
N GLU A 31 10.10 -0.56 -4.75
CA GLU A 31 10.50 0.42 -5.76
C GLU A 31 9.30 1.30 -6.09
N PHE A 32 9.54 2.54 -6.51
CA PHE A 32 8.45 3.48 -6.81
C PHE A 32 8.57 3.97 -8.24
N ASN A 33 7.46 3.89 -8.97
CA ASN A 33 7.38 4.43 -10.32
C ASN A 33 7.27 5.97 -10.30
N GLU A 34 7.60 6.59 -11.43
CA GLU A 34 7.47 8.03 -11.57
C GLU A 34 6.02 8.48 -11.33
N GLY A 35 5.85 9.55 -10.53
CA GLY A 35 4.53 10.11 -10.26
C GLY A 35 3.64 9.33 -9.27
N TRP A 36 4.19 8.35 -8.54
CA TRP A 36 3.42 7.56 -7.55
C TRP A 36 2.78 8.41 -6.42
N LEU A 37 3.45 9.49 -6.01
CA LEU A 37 3.09 10.24 -4.79
C LEU A 37 1.97 11.28 -4.97
N PRO A 38 2.01 12.19 -5.99
CA PRO A 38 1.01 13.25 -6.12
C PRO A 38 -0.45 12.77 -6.11
N PRO A 39 -0.80 11.64 -6.76
CA PRO A 39 -2.18 11.17 -6.74
C PRO A 39 -2.64 10.74 -5.35
N LEU A 40 -1.77 10.13 -4.54
CA LEU A 40 -2.09 9.78 -3.15
C LEU A 40 -2.33 11.01 -2.29
N LEU A 41 -1.45 12.02 -2.42
CA LEU A 41 -1.56 13.26 -1.66
C LEU A 41 -2.83 14.04 -2.03
N SER A 42 -3.18 14.10 -3.31
CA SER A 42 -4.41 14.76 -3.77
C SER A 42 -5.66 14.15 -3.12
N ARG A 43 -5.70 12.82 -2.92
CA ARG A 43 -6.85 12.17 -2.27
C ARG A 43 -6.93 12.46 -0.77
N ILE A 44 -5.79 12.60 -0.11
CA ILE A 44 -5.71 12.98 1.32
C ILE A 44 -6.07 14.46 1.50
N ASP A 45 -5.67 15.32 0.55
CA ASP A 45 -6.00 16.74 0.55
C ASP A 45 -7.52 16.97 0.44
N GLU A 46 -8.19 16.22 -0.45
CA GLU A 46 -9.65 16.24 -0.58
C GLU A 46 -10.39 15.82 0.70
N ASP A 47 -9.89 14.82 1.43
CA ASP A 47 -10.45 14.39 2.72
C ASP A 47 -9.38 13.73 3.60
N ARG A 48 -8.97 14.46 4.65
CA ARG A 48 -7.95 14.03 5.61
C ARG A 48 -8.32 12.79 6.44
N ARG A 49 -9.56 12.28 6.34
CA ARG A 49 -10.00 11.04 6.98
C ARG A 49 -9.72 9.80 6.13
N ARG A 50 -9.30 9.98 4.87
CA ARG A 50 -8.99 8.86 3.98
C ARG A 50 -7.65 8.23 4.32
N VAL A 51 -7.61 6.91 4.30
CA VAL A 51 -6.38 6.12 4.23
C VAL A 51 -6.30 5.61 2.81
N VAL A 52 -5.22 5.95 2.11
CA VAL A 52 -5.03 5.58 0.71
C VAL A 52 -3.87 4.60 0.59
N SER A 53 -4.00 3.68 -0.36
CA SER A 53 -2.95 2.73 -0.73
C SER A 53 -2.69 2.88 -2.22
N LEU A 54 -1.43 2.67 -2.61
CA LEU A 54 -1.08 2.41 -4.00
C LEU A 54 -1.59 1.02 -4.42
N THR A 55 -1.83 0.84 -5.71
CA THR A 55 -1.81 -0.48 -6.34
C THR A 55 -0.42 -1.06 -6.18
N ILE A 56 -0.31 -2.40 -6.11
CA ILE A 56 0.87 -3.14 -5.66
C ILE A 56 1.23 -4.16 -6.76
N ASP A 57 2.16 -3.82 -7.65
CA ASP A 57 2.70 -4.73 -8.67
C ASP A 57 3.83 -5.60 -8.09
N VAL A 58 4.11 -6.72 -8.74
CA VAL A 58 5.04 -7.74 -8.22
C VAL A 58 6.40 -7.58 -8.87
N ILE A 59 7.46 -7.58 -8.07
CA ILE A 59 8.83 -7.70 -8.55
C ILE A 59 9.29 -9.14 -8.31
N ASP A 60 9.78 -9.80 -9.35
CA ASP A 60 10.32 -11.15 -9.24
C ASP A 60 11.62 -11.15 -8.42
N GLU A 61 11.68 -11.99 -7.38
CA GLU A 61 12.79 -11.99 -6.42
C GLU A 61 14.14 -12.44 -7.00
N ASN A 62 14.12 -13.19 -8.11
CA ASN A 62 15.32 -13.78 -8.70
C ASN A 62 15.89 -12.89 -9.83
N THR A 63 15.01 -12.27 -10.59
CA THR A 63 15.36 -11.46 -11.76
C THR A 63 15.30 -9.95 -11.49
N LEU A 64 14.64 -9.54 -10.39
CA LEU A 64 14.36 -8.16 -10.03
C LEU A 64 13.59 -7.40 -11.12
N GLN A 65 12.83 -8.13 -11.94
CA GLN A 65 11.99 -7.55 -12.99
C GLN A 65 10.55 -7.39 -12.50
N GLU A 66 9.91 -6.32 -12.94
CA GLU A 66 8.49 -6.11 -12.74
C GLU A 66 7.67 -7.15 -13.53
N LEU A 67 6.69 -7.76 -12.86
CA LEU A 67 5.75 -8.67 -13.45
C LEU A 67 4.45 -7.92 -13.78
N PRO A 68 3.92 -8.06 -15.01
CA PRO A 68 2.68 -7.40 -15.39
C PRO A 68 1.50 -7.95 -14.58
N VAL A 69 0.73 -7.04 -13.97
CA VAL A 69 -0.55 -7.35 -13.34
C VAL A 69 -1.67 -6.94 -14.29
N THR A 70 -2.48 -7.90 -14.72
CA THR A 70 -3.55 -7.67 -15.72
C THR A 70 -4.90 -7.34 -15.12
N ASP A 71 -5.12 -7.74 -13.86
CA ASP A 71 -6.40 -7.61 -13.18
C ASP A 71 -6.35 -6.57 -12.06
N GLU A 72 -7.45 -5.85 -11.87
CA GLU A 72 -7.62 -4.97 -10.73
C GLU A 72 -7.91 -5.80 -9.48
N LEU A 73 -6.99 -5.75 -8.52
CA LEU A 73 -7.01 -6.57 -7.32
C LEU A 73 -7.39 -5.75 -6.09
N TYR A 74 -8.27 -6.30 -5.27
CA TYR A 74 -8.73 -5.70 -4.03
C TYR A 74 -8.31 -6.53 -2.83
N GLY A 75 -7.86 -5.85 -1.77
CA GLY A 75 -7.50 -6.49 -0.52
C GLY A 75 -8.73 -6.87 0.30
N ALA A 76 -8.83 -8.12 0.72
CA ALA A 76 -9.86 -8.60 1.64
C ALA A 76 -9.32 -9.70 2.58
N PHE A 77 -10.14 -10.10 3.55
CA PHE A 77 -9.82 -11.16 4.50
C PHE A 77 -10.85 -12.27 4.39
N ASP A 78 -10.40 -13.51 4.56
CA ASP A 78 -11.29 -14.63 4.85
C ASP A 78 -11.59 -14.73 6.36
N TRP A 79 -12.42 -15.71 6.74
CA TRP A 79 -12.75 -15.96 8.15
C TRP A 79 -11.57 -16.53 8.97
N SER A 80 -10.48 -16.90 8.31
CA SER A 80 -9.20 -17.25 8.94
C SER A 80 -8.37 -16.02 9.28
N TYR A 81 -8.86 -14.81 8.93
CA TYR A 81 -8.20 -13.52 9.10
C TYR A 81 -6.90 -13.40 8.29
N VAL A 82 -6.79 -14.16 7.19
CA VAL A 82 -5.65 -14.07 6.28
C VAL A 82 -5.98 -13.02 5.21
N PHE A 83 -5.09 -12.05 5.04
CA PHE A 83 -5.21 -11.07 3.96
C PHE A 83 -4.88 -11.72 2.62
N ALA A 84 -5.72 -11.49 1.62
CA ALA A 84 -5.45 -11.89 0.24
C ALA A 84 -5.99 -10.84 -0.75
N ARG A 85 -5.53 -10.97 -2.00
CA ARG A 85 -5.96 -10.15 -3.13
C ARG A 85 -7.03 -10.91 -3.93
N PHE A 86 -8.13 -10.24 -4.23
CA PHE A 86 -9.27 -10.81 -4.94
C PHE A 86 -9.65 -9.96 -6.13
N VAL A 87 -10.07 -10.62 -7.21
CA VAL A 87 -10.77 -9.97 -8.32
C VAL A 87 -12.24 -9.82 -7.91
N LEU A 88 -12.82 -8.64 -8.14
CA LEU A 88 -14.24 -8.41 -7.88
C LEU A 88 -15.04 -8.56 -9.18
N ASP A 89 -16.14 -9.32 -9.13
CA ASP A 89 -17.05 -9.48 -10.29
C ASP A 89 -17.75 -8.16 -10.67
N HIS A 90 -17.93 -7.26 -9.71
CA HIS A 90 -18.55 -5.95 -9.91
C HIS A 90 -17.72 -4.87 -9.21
N GLN A 91 -17.41 -3.82 -9.96
CA GLN A 91 -16.71 -2.65 -9.45
C GLN A 91 -17.61 -1.94 -8.41
N PRO A 92 -17.16 -1.77 -7.16
CA PRO A 92 -17.97 -1.12 -6.13
C PRO A 92 -18.22 0.35 -6.51
N SER A 93 -19.50 0.75 -6.53
CA SER A 93 -19.94 2.13 -6.80
C SER A 93 -19.43 3.16 -5.78
N VAL A 94 -18.99 2.68 -4.62
CA VAL A 94 -18.34 3.46 -3.58
C VAL A 94 -16.86 3.10 -3.55
N THR A 95 -16.12 3.59 -4.53
CA THR A 95 -14.64 3.61 -4.50
C THR A 95 -14.12 4.60 -3.44
N THR A 96 -14.92 5.05 -2.47
CA THR A 96 -14.66 6.21 -1.60
C THR A 96 -13.79 5.93 -0.38
N ARG A 97 -13.16 4.75 -0.22
CA ARG A 97 -12.22 4.55 0.90
C ARG A 97 -10.84 4.04 0.55
N ILE A 98 -10.62 3.48 -0.65
CA ILE A 98 -9.29 3.32 -1.25
C ILE A 98 -9.53 3.50 -2.75
N LEU A 99 -9.36 4.73 -3.24
CA LEU A 99 -9.44 5.01 -4.66
C LEU A 99 -8.16 4.50 -5.31
N HIS A 100 -8.28 3.37 -6.01
CA HIS A 100 -7.29 2.77 -6.90
C HIS A 100 -6.67 3.86 -7.78
N LEU A 101 -5.36 3.99 -7.70
CA LEU A 101 -4.54 4.86 -8.54
C LEU A 101 -3.51 3.94 -9.18
N GLN A 102 -3.45 4.04 -10.51
CA GLN A 102 -2.83 3.14 -11.49
C GLN A 102 -1.64 2.32 -10.99
N SER A 103 -1.53 1.07 -11.46
CA SER A 103 -0.44 0.10 -11.21
C SER A 103 0.86 0.72 -10.72
N PHE A 104 1.28 0.35 -9.51
CA PHE A 104 2.61 0.68 -9.01
C PHE A 104 3.23 -0.50 -8.25
N SER A 105 4.47 -0.86 -8.58
CA SER A 105 5.19 -1.96 -7.96
C SER A 105 5.34 -1.78 -6.44
N SER A 106 4.89 -2.75 -5.65
CA SER A 106 5.40 -2.93 -4.28
C SER A 106 5.28 -4.40 -3.89
N VAL A 107 6.26 -4.91 -3.14
CA VAL A 107 6.18 -6.24 -2.56
C VAL A 107 5.69 -6.09 -1.12
N LEU A 108 4.65 -6.84 -0.76
CA LEU A 108 4.31 -7.16 0.63
C LEU A 108 4.26 -8.69 0.72
N LEU A 109 5.34 -9.28 1.25
CA LEU A 109 5.32 -10.63 1.80
C LEU A 109 4.93 -10.52 3.29
N TRP A 110 3.86 -11.20 3.66
CA TRP A 110 3.58 -11.52 5.07
C TRP A 110 4.54 -12.61 5.56
#